data_AF-A0A497MNR1-F1
#
_entry.id   AF-A0A497MNR1-F1
#
_cell.length_a   1.000
_cell.length_b   1.000
_cell.length_c   1.000
_cell.angle_alpha   90.00
_cell.angle_beta   90.00
_cell.angle_gamma   90.00
#
_symmetry.space_group_name_H-M   'P 1'
#
loop_
_entity.id
_entity.type
_entity.pdbx_description
1 polymer ?
#
loop_
_entity_poly.entity_id
_entity_poly.type
_entity_poly.pdbx_seq_one_letter_code
_entity_poly.pdbx_strand_id
1 'polypeptide(L)'
;MLRVAGIDPGTGSFDICILEDGRFLEGKSIPTRLVYENPKLIVDFLKEFSPLNLIAGPSGHGLPPKPLEKASVKELSLAALVRPEDAEQTLGLRKVFEALKASSLPVVFLPSVKHLPTVPLHRKLNRIDLGTADKLCVAALAIHEQAERLKMPPAEASFLLIEVGYAFTALLRVEGGEVVAGFGGTSGPIGLLSSGRMDGEVAYLLGRVKKKTLASGGLLHASGLREGQIDFFLEGVARGEAM
;
A
#
# COMPACT_ATOMS: atom_id res chain seq x y z
N MET A 1 -4.07 19.66 -20.82
CA MET A 1 -3.07 19.08 -19.91
C MET A 1 -3.82 18.22 -18.92
N LEU A 2 -3.45 16.94 -18.87
CA LEU A 2 -4.02 15.96 -17.96
C LEU A 2 -3.10 15.85 -16.74
N ARG A 3 -3.61 16.24 -15.57
CA ARG A 3 -2.91 16.09 -14.30
C ARG A 3 -3.54 15.01 -13.45
N VAL A 4 -2.73 14.08 -12.97
CA VAL A 4 -3.18 13.00 -12.10
C VAL A 4 -2.28 12.90 -10.89
N ALA A 5 -2.80 12.33 -9.80
CA ALA A 5 -2.00 12.06 -8.61
C ALA A 5 -2.14 10.61 -8.15
N GLY A 6 -1.11 10.10 -7.49
CA GLY A 6 -1.15 8.86 -6.72
C GLY A 6 -0.78 9.12 -5.28
N ILE A 7 -1.42 8.40 -4.35
CA ILE A 7 -1.16 8.48 -2.91
C ILE A 7 -0.90 7.06 -2.39
N ASP A 8 0.32 6.80 -1.94
CA ASP A 8 0.71 5.54 -1.33
C ASP A 8 0.79 5.66 0.21
N PRO A 9 -0.12 5.02 0.96
CA PRO A 9 -0.07 5.01 2.42
C PRO A 9 0.90 3.94 2.94
N GLY A 10 2.06 4.35 3.40
CA GLY A 10 3.07 3.48 4.02
C GLY A 10 3.06 3.48 5.55
N THR A 11 3.83 2.54 6.12
CA THR A 11 4.05 2.48 7.58
C THR A 11 4.92 3.63 8.08
N GLY A 12 5.94 4.02 7.29
CA GLY A 12 6.84 5.14 7.62
C GLY A 12 6.36 6.49 7.09
N SER A 13 5.92 6.53 5.83
CA SER A 13 5.51 7.74 5.11
C SER A 13 4.22 7.53 4.31
N PHE A 14 3.55 8.64 3.99
CA PHE A 14 2.65 8.74 2.86
C PHE A 14 3.40 9.42 1.72
N ASP A 15 3.40 8.76 0.57
CA ASP A 15 4.09 9.23 -0.62
C ASP A 15 3.07 9.68 -1.67
N ILE A 16 3.21 10.92 -2.13
CA ILE A 16 2.32 11.54 -3.12
C ILE A 16 3.12 11.83 -4.37
N CYS A 17 2.58 11.45 -5.53
CA CYS A 17 3.20 11.71 -6.83
C CYS A 17 2.20 12.44 -7.73
N ILE A 18 2.65 13.51 -8.39
CA ILE A 18 1.89 14.27 -9.38
C ILE A 18 2.50 14.01 -10.76
N LEU A 19 1.65 13.64 -11.72
CA LEU A 19 2.02 13.51 -13.12
C LEU A 19 1.27 14.54 -13.97
N GLU A 20 1.96 15.15 -14.94
CA GLU A 20 1.38 15.96 -16.00
C GLU A 20 1.66 15.32 -17.36
N ASP A 21 0.61 14.97 -18.10
CA ASP A 21 0.68 14.31 -19.41
C ASP A 21 1.61 13.07 -19.40
N GLY A 22 1.54 12.29 -18.31
CA GLY A 22 2.31 11.06 -18.11
C GLY A 22 3.75 11.26 -17.61
N ARG A 23 4.18 12.49 -17.36
CA ARG A 23 5.53 12.81 -16.87
C ARG A 23 5.49 13.25 -15.41
N PHE A 24 6.51 12.87 -14.65
CA PHE A 24 6.68 13.32 -13.28
C PHE A 24 6.76 14.85 -13.22
N LEU A 25 5.91 15.45 -12.37
CA LEU A 25 5.89 16.89 -12.13
C LEU A 25 6.42 17.22 -10.72
N GLU A 26 5.88 16.56 -9.70
CA GLU A 26 6.27 16.79 -8.31
C GLU A 26 5.95 15.58 -7.44
N GLY A 27 6.69 15.41 -6.34
CA GLY A 27 6.45 14.38 -5.34
C GLY A 27 6.65 14.88 -3.92
N LYS A 28 5.92 14.29 -2.97
CA LYS A 28 6.05 14.64 -1.56
C LYS A 28 5.89 13.42 -0.66
N SER A 29 6.90 13.20 0.17
CA SER A 29 6.89 12.20 1.25
C SER A 29 6.58 12.88 2.57
N ILE A 30 5.53 12.45 3.25
CA ILE A 30 5.10 13.00 4.55
C ILE A 30 5.12 11.88 5.58
N PRO A 31 5.81 12.03 6.73
CA PRO A 31 5.79 11.02 7.78
C PRO A 31 4.37 10.62 8.18
N THR A 32 4.10 9.32 8.27
CA THR A 32 2.75 8.78 8.55
C THR A 32 2.16 9.34 9.83
N ARG A 33 2.99 9.55 10.85
CA ARG A 33 2.58 10.19 12.11
C ARG A 33 1.98 11.59 11.87
N LEU A 34 2.64 12.43 11.07
CA LEU A 34 2.18 13.79 10.80
C LEU A 34 0.89 13.80 9.98
N VAL A 35 0.75 12.87 9.02
CA VAL A 35 -0.51 12.69 8.27
C VAL A 35 -1.65 12.30 9.19
N TYR A 36 -1.42 11.40 10.14
CA TYR A 36 -2.46 10.96 11.07
C TYR A 36 -2.85 12.05 12.08
N GLU A 37 -1.91 12.91 12.48
CA GLU A 37 -2.16 14.09 13.30
C GLU A 37 -2.93 15.17 12.51
N ASN A 38 -2.58 15.40 11.24
CA ASN A 38 -3.24 16.38 10.37
C ASN A 38 -3.40 15.88 8.91
N PRO A 39 -4.51 15.18 8.58
CA PRO A 39 -4.76 14.67 7.23
C PRO A 39 -4.90 15.76 6.15
N LYS A 40 -5.15 17.02 6.55
CA LYS A 40 -5.26 18.14 5.60
C LYS A 40 -3.95 18.38 4.85
N LEU A 41 -2.80 17.98 5.40
CA LEU A 41 -1.51 18.06 4.72
C LEU A 41 -1.52 17.42 3.33
N ILE A 42 -2.23 16.31 3.17
CA ILE A 42 -2.40 15.63 1.87
C ILE A 42 -3.31 16.45 0.96
N VAL A 43 -4.47 16.88 1.48
CA VAL A 43 -5.47 17.63 0.72
C VAL A 43 -4.92 18.97 0.22
N ASP A 44 -4.21 19.69 1.09
CA ASP A 44 -3.64 20.99 0.79
C ASP A 44 -2.58 20.88 -0.30
N PHE A 45 -1.68 19.89 -0.19
CA PHE A 45 -0.70 19.60 -1.25
C PHE A 45 -1.36 19.27 -2.59
N LEU A 46 -2.38 18.41 -2.62
CA LEU A 46 -3.10 18.07 -3.86
C LEU A 46 -3.79 19.30 -4.49
N LYS A 47 -4.29 20.23 -3.67
CA LYS A 47 -4.95 21.45 -4.15
C LYS A 47 -3.99 22.42 -4.83
N GLU A 48 -2.72 22.44 -4.45
CA GLU A 48 -1.68 23.24 -5.11
C GLU A 48 -1.54 22.91 -6.61
N PHE A 49 -1.86 21.67 -7.01
CA PHE A 49 -1.76 21.19 -8.39
C PHE A 49 -3.10 21.14 -9.14
N SER A 50 -4.16 21.72 -8.58
CA SER A 50 -5.48 21.72 -9.20
C SER A 50 -5.54 22.53 -10.51
N PRO A 51 -6.39 22.16 -11.48
CA PRO A 51 -7.31 21.03 -11.44
C PRO A 51 -6.60 19.68 -11.65
N LEU A 52 -6.91 18.71 -10.79
CA LEU A 52 -6.53 17.30 -10.98
C LEU A 52 -7.68 16.56 -11.67
N ASN A 53 -7.36 15.72 -12.65
CA ASN A 53 -8.34 14.93 -13.40
C ASN A 53 -8.72 13.63 -12.69
N LEU A 54 -7.76 13.01 -11.99
CA LEU A 54 -7.95 11.77 -11.26
C LEU A 54 -6.89 11.62 -10.17
N ILE A 55 -7.29 11.05 -9.04
CA ILE A 55 -6.38 10.72 -7.95
C ILE A 55 -6.55 9.25 -7.59
N ALA A 56 -5.50 8.45 -7.76
CA ALA A 56 -5.40 7.14 -7.14
C ALA A 56 -5.24 7.32 -5.64
N GLY A 57 -6.32 7.11 -4.89
CA GLY A 57 -6.38 7.35 -3.46
C GLY A 57 -5.66 6.25 -2.65
N PRO A 58 -5.30 6.57 -1.40
CA PRO A 58 -4.81 5.54 -0.49
C PRO A 58 -5.90 4.49 -0.33
N SER A 59 -5.55 3.22 -0.52
CA SER A 59 -6.58 2.16 -0.65
C SER A 59 -6.38 1.01 0.34
N GLY A 60 -5.21 0.86 0.95
CA GLY A 60 -4.93 -0.19 1.94
C GLY A 60 -5.26 -1.59 1.40
N HIS A 61 -6.20 -2.28 2.06
CA HIS A 61 -6.68 -3.60 1.64
C HIS A 61 -7.61 -3.55 0.41
N GLY A 62 -7.83 -2.37 -0.13
CA GLY A 62 -8.51 -2.12 -1.39
C GLY A 62 -10.02 -2.24 -1.30
N LEU A 63 -10.66 -1.77 -2.36
CA LEU A 63 -12.07 -1.98 -2.69
C LEU A 63 -12.17 -2.19 -4.19
N PRO A 64 -13.24 -2.81 -4.71
CA PRO A 64 -13.54 -2.72 -6.14
C PRO A 64 -13.45 -1.25 -6.62
N PRO A 65 -12.87 -0.96 -7.80
CA PRO A 65 -12.64 0.40 -8.26
C PRO A 65 -13.89 1.26 -8.13
N LYS A 66 -13.81 2.34 -7.33
CA LYS A 66 -14.95 3.23 -7.12
C LYS A 66 -14.52 4.63 -6.67
N PRO A 67 -15.31 5.68 -6.99
CA PRO A 67 -15.10 6.99 -6.43
C PRO A 67 -15.21 6.97 -4.90
N LEU A 68 -14.27 7.63 -4.22
CA LEU A 68 -14.25 7.77 -2.76
C LEU A 68 -15.53 8.43 -2.24
N GLU A 69 -16.07 9.40 -2.97
CA GLU A 69 -17.35 10.06 -2.67
C GLU A 69 -18.49 9.05 -2.47
N LYS A 70 -18.51 7.98 -3.26
CA LYS A 70 -19.54 6.93 -3.26
C LYS A 70 -19.24 5.79 -2.29
N ALA A 71 -18.14 5.84 -1.55
CA ALA A 71 -17.79 4.81 -0.57
C ALA A 71 -18.61 4.99 0.72
N SER A 72 -19.24 3.91 1.17
CA SER A 72 -19.97 3.83 2.44
C SER A 72 -19.00 3.74 3.62
N VAL A 73 -19.48 4.07 4.83
CA VAL A 73 -18.69 3.93 6.07
C VAL A 73 -18.17 2.50 6.24
N LYS A 74 -18.99 1.49 5.92
CA LYS A 74 -18.60 0.08 5.99
C LYS A 74 -17.44 -0.23 5.03
N GLU A 75 -17.48 0.27 3.81
CA GLU A 75 -16.41 0.07 2.83
C GLU A 75 -15.12 0.77 3.24
N LEU A 76 -15.18 1.99 3.78
CA LEU A 76 -14.01 2.68 4.33
C LEU A 76 -13.37 1.87 5.46
N SER A 77 -14.17 1.29 6.35
CA SER A 77 -13.68 0.42 7.43
C SER A 77 -13.04 -0.87 6.89
N LEU A 78 -13.59 -1.46 5.83
CA LEU A 78 -13.01 -2.65 5.19
C LEU A 78 -11.68 -2.35 4.51
N ALA A 79 -11.57 -1.22 3.81
CA ALA A 79 -10.33 -0.79 3.16
C ALA A 79 -9.21 -0.51 4.16
N ALA A 80 -9.55 0.17 5.28
CA ALA A 80 -8.62 0.44 6.38
C ALA A 80 -8.25 -0.82 7.18
N LEU A 81 -9.15 -1.80 7.20
CA LEU A 81 -9.03 -3.07 7.91
C LEU A 81 -8.63 -2.89 9.38
N VAL A 82 -9.51 -2.24 10.14
CA VAL A 82 -9.34 -1.90 11.56
C VAL A 82 -10.53 -2.47 12.34
N ARG A 83 -10.24 -3.11 13.48
CA ARG A 83 -11.29 -3.54 14.43
C ARG A 83 -11.92 -2.34 15.13
N PRO A 84 -13.23 -2.39 15.44
CA PRO A 84 -13.89 -1.32 16.17
C PRO A 84 -13.21 -0.96 17.49
N GLU A 85 -12.71 -1.94 18.26
CA GLU A 85 -12.00 -1.70 19.52
C GLU A 85 -10.64 -1.00 19.38
N ASP A 86 -10.00 -1.08 18.20
CA ASP A 86 -8.71 -0.42 17.93
C ASP A 86 -8.90 0.88 17.11
N ALA A 87 -10.15 1.32 16.93
CA ALA A 87 -10.48 2.49 16.13
C ALA A 87 -9.76 3.74 16.65
N GLU A 88 -9.61 3.89 17.97
CA GLU A 88 -8.92 5.06 18.56
C GLU A 88 -7.44 5.17 18.18
N GLN A 89 -6.74 4.04 17.99
CA GLN A 89 -5.30 4.01 17.67
C GLN A 89 -5.01 3.98 16.16
N THR A 90 -5.97 3.54 15.33
CA THR A 90 -5.77 3.34 13.87
C THR A 90 -6.77 4.15 13.01
N LEU A 91 -7.45 5.13 13.62
CA LEU A 91 -8.28 6.15 12.96
C LEU A 91 -7.52 6.94 11.88
N GLY A 92 -6.18 6.87 11.84
CA GLY A 92 -5.33 7.61 10.91
C GLY A 92 -5.77 7.50 9.45
N LEU A 93 -5.76 6.30 8.88
CA LEU A 93 -6.11 6.11 7.46
C LEU A 93 -7.60 6.41 7.19
N ARG A 94 -8.49 6.13 8.13
CA ARG A 94 -9.91 6.49 8.01
C ARG A 94 -10.11 8.00 8.00
N LYS A 95 -9.42 8.74 8.87
CA LYS A 95 -9.43 10.21 8.88
C LYS A 95 -8.88 10.78 7.57
N VAL A 96 -7.89 10.13 6.96
CA VAL A 96 -7.41 10.49 5.61
C VAL A 96 -8.50 10.29 4.57
N PHE A 97 -9.22 9.16 4.58
CA PHE A 97 -10.36 8.95 3.67
C PHE A 97 -11.45 10.00 3.85
N GLU A 98 -11.79 10.33 5.10
CA GLU A 98 -12.81 11.34 5.42
C GLU A 98 -12.37 12.74 4.96
N ALA A 99 -11.10 13.12 5.16
CA ALA A 99 -10.56 14.39 4.70
C ALA A 99 -10.54 14.49 3.16
N LEU A 100 -10.09 13.44 2.47
CA LEU A 100 -10.11 13.38 1.01
C LEU A 100 -11.56 13.40 0.48
N LYS A 101 -12.48 12.69 1.11
CA LYS A 101 -13.90 12.69 0.73
C LYS A 101 -14.54 14.08 0.89
N ALA A 102 -14.21 14.80 1.96
CA ALA A 102 -14.70 16.15 2.22
C ALA A 102 -14.06 17.22 1.29
N SER A 103 -12.97 16.90 0.60
CA SER A 103 -12.25 17.84 -0.26
C SER A 103 -12.86 18.03 -1.65
N SER A 104 -13.81 17.18 -2.05
CA SER A 104 -14.40 17.12 -3.40
C SER A 104 -13.39 16.85 -4.54
N LEU A 105 -12.17 16.43 -4.21
CA LEU A 105 -11.18 16.00 -5.20
C LEU A 105 -11.61 14.68 -5.87
N PRO A 106 -11.22 14.41 -7.14
CA PRO A 106 -11.64 13.23 -7.90
C PRO A 106 -10.85 11.97 -7.50
N VAL A 107 -11.03 11.55 -6.26
CA VAL A 107 -10.32 10.40 -5.66
C VAL A 107 -11.06 9.11 -5.96
N VAL A 108 -10.32 8.10 -6.42
CA VAL A 108 -10.81 6.73 -6.63
C VAL A 108 -10.07 5.75 -5.74
N PHE A 109 -10.81 4.78 -5.19
CA PHE A 109 -10.22 3.60 -4.57
C PHE A 109 -9.70 2.65 -5.63
N LEU A 110 -8.57 2.03 -5.31
CA LEU A 110 -7.97 0.96 -6.08
C LEU A 110 -8.25 -0.40 -5.44
N PRO A 111 -8.33 -1.46 -6.26
CA PRO A 111 -8.42 -2.82 -5.75
C PRO A 111 -7.10 -3.25 -5.13
N SER A 112 -7.18 -4.21 -4.22
CA SER A 112 -6.05 -5.04 -3.84
C SER A 112 -6.07 -6.32 -4.66
N VAL A 113 -5.01 -7.13 -4.55
CA VAL A 113 -4.90 -8.42 -5.25
C VAL A 113 -6.08 -9.35 -4.92
N LYS A 114 -6.63 -9.26 -3.71
CA LYS A 114 -7.81 -10.04 -3.29
C LYS A 114 -9.05 -9.74 -4.12
N HIS A 115 -9.18 -8.53 -4.65
CA HIS A 115 -10.34 -8.11 -5.43
C HIS A 115 -10.25 -8.42 -6.92
N LEU A 116 -9.08 -8.85 -7.42
CA LEU A 116 -8.88 -9.09 -8.85
C LEU A 116 -9.60 -10.36 -9.33
N PRO A 117 -10.35 -10.33 -10.44
CA PRO A 117 -11.02 -11.51 -10.98
C PRO A 117 -10.03 -12.58 -11.48
N THR A 118 -8.84 -12.15 -11.88
CA THR A 118 -7.71 -12.97 -12.38
C THR A 118 -7.12 -13.88 -11.31
N VAL A 119 -7.36 -13.60 -10.02
CA VAL A 119 -6.98 -14.47 -8.91
C VAL A 119 -8.09 -15.50 -8.67
N PRO A 120 -7.84 -16.82 -8.82
CA PRO A 120 -8.86 -17.85 -8.64
C PRO A 120 -9.48 -17.86 -7.23
N LEU A 121 -10.78 -18.16 -7.14
CA LEU A 121 -11.53 -18.11 -5.88
C LEU A 121 -10.88 -18.97 -4.77
N HIS A 122 -10.42 -20.18 -5.10
CA HIS A 122 -9.78 -21.09 -4.13
C HIS A 122 -8.53 -20.47 -3.46
N ARG A 123 -7.84 -19.53 -4.12
CA ARG A 123 -6.68 -18.82 -3.55
C ARG A 123 -7.07 -17.68 -2.59
N LYS A 124 -8.33 -17.23 -2.64
CA LYS A 124 -8.88 -16.14 -1.81
C LYS A 124 -9.58 -16.62 -0.56
N LEU A 125 -9.92 -17.91 -0.49
CA LEU A 125 -10.62 -18.51 0.65
C LEU A 125 -9.78 -18.39 1.92
N ASN A 126 -10.39 -17.91 3.00
CA ASN A 126 -9.77 -17.75 4.33
C ASN A 126 -8.46 -16.94 4.37
N ARG A 127 -8.26 -16.06 3.38
CA ARG A 127 -7.09 -15.19 3.28
C ARG A 127 -7.55 -13.76 3.08
N ILE A 128 -6.90 -12.80 3.73
CA ILE A 128 -7.14 -11.38 3.57
C ILE A 128 -5.99 -10.75 2.80
N ASP A 129 -4.76 -11.01 3.24
CA ASP A 129 -3.59 -10.29 2.77
C ASP A 129 -2.92 -11.00 1.59
N LEU A 130 -3.45 -10.79 0.38
CA LEU A 130 -2.87 -11.30 -0.87
C LEU A 130 -1.96 -10.30 -1.57
N GLY A 131 -1.74 -9.12 -0.98
CA GLY A 131 -1.12 -7.97 -1.62
C GLY A 131 -2.09 -6.80 -1.61
N THR A 132 -1.75 -5.75 -0.87
CA THR A 132 -2.49 -4.50 -0.75
C THR A 132 -2.45 -3.70 -2.07
N ALA A 133 -3.24 -2.62 -2.14
CA ALA A 133 -3.43 -1.86 -3.38
C ALA A 133 -2.13 -1.22 -3.92
N ASP A 134 -1.22 -0.81 -3.03
CA ASP A 134 0.14 -0.35 -3.36
C ASP A 134 0.93 -1.44 -4.09
N LYS A 135 0.92 -2.69 -3.59
CA LYS A 135 1.59 -3.83 -4.25
C LYS A 135 1.06 -4.06 -5.66
N LEU A 136 -0.25 -3.89 -5.84
CA LEU A 136 -0.87 -3.97 -7.16
C LEU A 136 -0.42 -2.82 -8.07
N CYS A 137 -0.25 -1.61 -7.55
CA CYS A 137 0.27 -0.48 -8.32
C CYS A 137 1.71 -0.74 -8.77
N VAL A 138 2.56 -1.30 -7.91
CA VAL A 138 3.93 -1.70 -8.27
C VAL A 138 3.91 -2.77 -9.36
N ALA A 139 3.01 -3.76 -9.30
CA ALA A 139 2.86 -4.75 -10.37
C ALA A 139 2.43 -4.11 -11.70
N ALA A 140 1.49 -3.16 -11.67
CA ALA A 140 1.05 -2.44 -12.86
C ALA A 140 2.19 -1.61 -13.47
N LEU A 141 2.98 -0.94 -12.65
CA LEU A 141 4.18 -0.22 -13.09
C LEU A 141 5.20 -1.18 -13.71
N ALA A 142 5.48 -2.31 -13.06
CA ALA A 142 6.44 -3.30 -13.57
C ALA A 142 5.99 -3.93 -14.90
N ILE A 143 4.68 -4.16 -15.09
CA ILE A 143 4.12 -4.58 -16.38
C ILE A 143 4.40 -3.53 -17.46
N HIS A 144 4.10 -2.26 -17.17
CA HIS A 144 4.32 -1.16 -18.09
C HIS A 144 5.81 -1.00 -18.45
N GLU A 145 6.71 -0.98 -17.46
CA GLU A 145 8.14 -0.85 -17.69
C GLU A 145 8.73 -2.03 -18.47
N GLN A 146 8.28 -3.27 -18.17
CA GLN A 146 8.73 -4.44 -18.92
C GLN A 146 8.26 -4.38 -20.37
N ALA A 147 7.00 -4.01 -20.60
CA ALA A 147 6.43 -3.86 -21.94
C ALA A 147 7.20 -2.84 -22.78
N GLU A 148 7.48 -1.65 -22.22
CA GLU A 148 8.26 -0.60 -22.88
C GLU A 148 9.70 -1.05 -23.16
N ARG A 149 10.39 -1.58 -22.14
CA ARG A 149 11.79 -1.98 -22.23
C ARG A 149 12.01 -3.11 -23.25
N LEU A 150 11.09 -4.07 -23.30
CA LEU A 150 11.17 -5.22 -24.21
C LEU A 150 10.44 -4.99 -25.54
N LYS A 151 9.77 -3.84 -25.72
CA LYS A 151 8.97 -3.50 -26.90
C LYS A 151 7.94 -4.59 -27.22
N MET A 152 7.22 -5.03 -26.19
CA MET A 152 6.20 -6.07 -26.29
C MET A 152 4.87 -5.57 -25.72
N PRO A 153 3.73 -6.17 -26.12
CA PRO A 153 2.45 -5.84 -25.52
C PRO A 153 2.44 -6.09 -23.99
N PRO A 154 1.74 -5.27 -23.19
CA PRO A 154 1.58 -5.52 -21.75
C PRO A 154 1.00 -6.91 -21.43
N ALA A 155 0.15 -7.44 -22.31
CA ALA A 155 -0.45 -8.77 -22.19
C ALA A 155 0.54 -9.94 -22.35
N GLU A 156 1.81 -9.67 -22.66
CA GLU A 156 2.87 -10.69 -22.70
C GLU A 156 3.76 -10.66 -21.45
N ALA A 157 3.58 -9.66 -20.57
CA ALA A 157 4.39 -9.49 -19.37
C ALA A 157 4.16 -10.63 -18.38
N SER A 158 5.24 -11.34 -18.03
CA SER A 158 5.19 -12.46 -17.08
C SER A 158 6.43 -12.45 -16.20
N PHE A 159 6.23 -12.40 -14.89
CA PHE A 159 7.31 -12.34 -13.90
C PHE A 159 6.80 -12.61 -12.49
N LEU A 160 7.75 -12.84 -11.58
CA LEU A 160 7.51 -12.79 -10.15
C LEU A 160 7.98 -11.44 -9.63
N LEU A 161 7.08 -10.69 -9.00
CA LEU A 161 7.40 -9.46 -8.31
C LEU A 161 7.70 -9.78 -6.84
N ILE A 162 8.85 -9.32 -6.37
CA ILE A 162 9.20 -9.35 -4.95
C ILE A 162 9.34 -7.90 -4.51
N GLU A 163 8.47 -7.47 -3.61
CA GLU A 163 8.56 -6.15 -3.03
C GLU A 163 9.10 -6.23 -1.60
N VAL A 164 10.21 -5.54 -1.34
CA VAL A 164 10.84 -5.43 -0.02
C VAL A 164 10.58 -4.02 0.49
N GLY A 165 9.51 -3.88 1.27
CA GLY A 165 9.14 -2.62 1.90
C GLY A 165 9.78 -2.43 3.27
N TYR A 166 9.54 -1.26 3.87
CA TYR A 166 10.06 -0.90 5.19
C TYR A 166 9.72 -1.90 6.30
N ALA A 167 8.46 -2.37 6.33
CA ALA A 167 8.01 -3.33 7.33
C ALA A 167 7.80 -4.74 6.77
N PHE A 168 7.34 -4.84 5.53
CA PHE A 168 6.73 -6.04 4.98
C PHE A 168 7.38 -6.45 3.66
N THR A 169 7.34 -7.75 3.36
CA THR A 169 7.74 -8.30 2.06
C THR A 169 6.54 -8.95 1.39
N ALA A 170 6.27 -8.60 0.13
CA ALA A 170 5.16 -9.14 -0.65
C ALA A 170 5.66 -9.81 -1.94
N LEU A 171 4.98 -10.89 -2.35
CA LEU A 171 5.27 -11.63 -3.57
C LEU A 171 4.03 -11.68 -4.46
N LEU A 172 4.12 -11.15 -5.67
CA LEU A 172 3.04 -11.26 -6.67
C LEU A 172 3.52 -12.07 -7.87
N ARG A 173 2.60 -12.83 -8.48
CA ARG A 173 2.83 -13.53 -9.75
C ARG A 173 2.03 -12.83 -10.83
N VAL A 174 2.74 -12.36 -11.85
CA VAL A 174 2.18 -11.80 -13.07
C VAL A 174 2.34 -12.81 -14.20
N GLU A 175 1.25 -13.08 -14.91
CA GLU A 175 1.23 -13.93 -16.11
C GLU A 175 0.37 -13.27 -17.18
N GLY A 176 0.92 -13.11 -18.38
CA GLY A 176 0.19 -12.52 -19.50
C GLY A 176 -0.37 -11.13 -19.22
N GLY A 177 0.36 -10.30 -18.47
CA GLY A 177 -0.07 -8.97 -18.06
C GLY A 177 -1.08 -8.95 -16.90
N GLU A 178 -1.42 -10.10 -16.32
CA GLU A 178 -2.39 -10.21 -15.23
C GLU A 178 -1.75 -10.67 -13.93
N VAL A 179 -2.15 -10.08 -12.80
CA VAL A 179 -1.79 -10.61 -11.48
C VAL A 179 -2.68 -11.82 -11.18
N VAL A 180 -2.10 -13.02 -11.12
CA VAL A 180 -2.85 -14.29 -10.97
C VAL A 180 -2.73 -14.92 -9.58
N ALA A 181 -1.78 -14.44 -8.77
CA ALA A 181 -1.59 -14.84 -7.38
C ALA A 181 -0.79 -13.79 -6.60
N GLY A 182 -0.93 -13.81 -5.29
CA GLY A 182 -0.11 -13.00 -4.41
C GLY A 182 -0.03 -13.51 -2.98
N PHE A 183 1.04 -13.11 -2.32
CA PHE A 183 1.21 -13.11 -0.88
C PHE A 183 1.49 -11.67 -0.47
N GLY A 184 0.64 -11.11 0.37
CA GLY A 184 0.84 -9.77 0.90
C GLY A 184 1.83 -9.74 2.04
N GLY A 185 1.93 -8.60 2.71
CA GLY A 185 3.02 -8.33 3.65
C GLY A 185 3.08 -9.24 4.86
N THR A 186 1.92 -9.57 5.43
CA THR A 186 1.80 -10.46 6.59
C THR A 186 1.85 -11.92 6.16
N SER A 187 1.15 -12.29 5.07
CA SER A 187 1.07 -13.69 4.62
C SER A 187 2.27 -14.17 3.79
N GLY A 188 3.11 -13.23 3.34
CA GLY A 188 4.30 -13.45 2.52
C GLY A 188 5.53 -13.92 3.28
N PRO A 189 6.73 -13.75 2.72
CA PRO A 189 7.97 -14.04 3.42
C PRO A 189 8.16 -13.15 4.64
N ILE A 190 9.17 -13.48 5.44
CA ILE A 190 9.63 -12.60 6.51
C ILE A 190 10.03 -11.24 5.92
N GLY A 191 9.51 -10.17 6.54
CA GLY A 191 9.87 -8.80 6.22
C GLY A 191 10.97 -8.27 7.13
N LEU A 192 11.35 -7.02 6.94
CA LEU A 192 12.31 -6.35 7.81
C LEU A 192 11.78 -6.24 9.24
N LEU A 193 10.51 -5.85 9.40
CA LEU A 193 9.82 -5.76 10.68
C LEU A 193 8.81 -6.88 10.89
N SER A 194 8.06 -7.27 9.87
CA SER A 194 7.01 -8.30 9.96
C SER A 194 7.58 -9.71 9.98
N SER A 195 7.03 -10.58 10.83
CA SER A 195 7.36 -12.02 10.88
C SER A 195 7.02 -12.77 9.58
N GLY A 196 6.03 -12.29 8.82
CA GLY A 196 5.55 -12.98 7.64
C GLY A 196 4.88 -14.34 7.95
N ARG A 197 4.63 -15.12 6.90
CA ARG A 197 4.20 -16.54 6.89
C ARG A 197 2.87 -16.84 7.58
N MET A 198 2.17 -15.82 8.06
CA MET A 198 0.85 -15.92 8.66
C MET A 198 -0.02 -14.82 8.08
N ASP A 199 -1.27 -15.12 7.70
CA ASP A 199 -2.23 -14.06 7.40
C ASP A 199 -2.57 -13.31 8.70
N GLY A 200 -1.71 -12.36 9.05
CA GLY A 200 -1.74 -11.65 10.31
C GLY A 200 -2.96 -10.77 10.41
N GLU A 201 -3.51 -10.35 9.27
CA GLU A 201 -4.75 -9.62 9.20
C GLU A 201 -5.96 -10.45 9.64
N VAL A 202 -6.00 -11.74 9.30
CA VAL A 202 -6.98 -12.68 9.88
C VAL A 202 -6.79 -12.81 11.40
N ALA A 203 -5.55 -13.02 11.87
CA ALA A 203 -5.26 -13.15 13.29
C ALA A 203 -5.63 -11.89 14.10
N TYR A 204 -5.40 -10.71 13.50
CA TYR A 204 -5.75 -9.41 14.03
C TYR A 204 -7.26 -9.27 14.18
N LEU A 205 -8.03 -9.55 13.13
CA LEU A 205 -9.49 -9.44 13.16
C LEU A 205 -10.14 -10.45 14.12
N LEU A 206 -9.53 -11.61 14.35
CA LEU A 206 -9.95 -12.58 15.37
C LEU A 206 -9.57 -12.18 16.80
N GLY A 207 -8.91 -11.02 16.97
CA GLY A 207 -8.50 -10.48 18.26
C GLY A 207 -7.41 -11.27 18.98
N ARG A 208 -6.67 -12.11 18.25
CA ARG A 208 -5.56 -12.89 18.81
C ARG A 208 -4.27 -12.08 18.93
N VAL A 209 -4.12 -11.05 18.09
CA VAL A 209 -2.95 -10.17 18.06
C VAL A 209 -3.39 -8.71 17.92
N LYS A 210 -2.54 -7.78 18.37
CA LYS A 210 -2.75 -6.33 18.16
C LYS A 210 -2.23 -5.93 16.77
N LYS A 211 -2.76 -4.86 16.17
CA LYS A 211 -2.31 -4.37 14.84
C LYS A 211 -0.79 -4.15 14.77
N LYS A 212 -0.19 -3.59 15.82
CA LYS A 212 1.28 -3.41 15.91
C LYS A 212 2.10 -4.70 15.83
N THR A 213 1.51 -5.84 16.20
CA THR A 213 2.17 -7.16 16.12
C THR A 213 2.40 -7.59 14.67
N LEU A 214 1.63 -7.04 13.73
CA LEU A 214 1.78 -7.38 12.31
C LEU A 214 3.11 -6.86 11.75
N ALA A 215 3.63 -5.76 12.30
CA ALA A 215 4.92 -5.20 11.97
C ALA A 215 6.00 -5.57 13.01
N SER A 216 5.94 -6.78 13.59
CA SER A 216 6.99 -7.28 14.48
C SER A 216 7.35 -8.75 14.20
N GLY A 217 8.50 -9.18 14.74
CA GLY A 217 9.01 -10.55 14.60
C GLY A 217 9.77 -10.84 13.30
N GLY A 218 10.07 -9.80 12.51
CA GLY A 218 10.86 -9.88 11.27
C GLY A 218 12.37 -9.95 11.49
N LEU A 219 13.12 -9.72 10.41
CA LEU A 219 14.58 -9.85 10.39
C LEU A 219 15.28 -8.98 11.45
N LEU A 220 14.81 -7.75 11.69
CA LEU A 220 15.42 -6.91 12.73
C LEU A 220 15.23 -7.49 14.13
N HIS A 221 14.04 -8.02 14.43
CA HIS A 221 13.80 -8.69 15.71
C HIS A 221 14.73 -9.90 15.88
N ALA A 222 14.89 -10.70 14.81
CA ALA A 222 15.80 -11.85 14.82
C ALA A 222 17.28 -11.46 14.97
N SER A 223 17.68 -10.29 14.49
CA SER A 223 19.04 -9.76 14.63
C SER A 223 19.39 -9.23 16.03
N GLY A 224 18.39 -9.05 16.91
CA GLY A 224 18.57 -8.44 18.23
C GLY A 224 18.56 -6.90 18.22
N LEU A 225 18.41 -6.26 17.06
CA LEU A 225 18.24 -4.82 16.92
C LEU A 225 16.83 -4.39 17.36
N ARG A 226 16.73 -3.24 18.03
CA ARG A 226 15.46 -2.66 18.49
C ARG A 226 14.81 -1.83 17.39
N GLU A 227 13.50 -1.63 17.49
CA GLU A 227 12.65 -0.94 16.49
C GLU A 227 13.13 0.51 16.18
N GLY A 228 13.78 1.20 17.12
CA GLY A 228 14.38 2.52 16.91
C GLY A 228 15.82 2.52 16.36
N GLN A 229 16.37 1.34 16.07
CA GLN A 229 17.71 1.18 15.47
C GLN A 229 17.63 0.87 13.97
N ILE A 230 16.43 0.82 13.39
CA ILE A 230 16.25 0.59 11.96
C ILE A 230 16.85 1.71 11.11
N ASP A 231 16.65 2.97 11.47
CA ASP A 231 17.23 4.09 10.74
C ASP A 231 18.75 4.06 10.84
N PHE A 232 19.28 3.76 12.03
CA PHE A 232 20.72 3.54 12.23
C PHE A 232 21.23 2.36 11.38
N PHE A 233 20.46 1.27 11.27
CA PHE A 233 20.79 0.14 10.42
C PHE A 233 20.82 0.52 8.94
N LEU A 234 19.79 1.20 8.46
CA LEU A 234 19.70 1.65 7.07
C LEU A 234 20.80 2.67 6.75
N GLU A 235 21.12 3.57 7.67
CA GLU A 235 22.24 4.51 7.54
C GLU A 235 23.59 3.80 7.48
N GLY A 236 23.82 2.80 8.35
CA GLY A 236 25.05 2.00 8.35
C GLY A 236 25.23 1.24 7.04
N VAL A 237 24.16 0.60 6.54
CA VAL A 237 24.15 -0.07 5.23
C VAL A 237 24.45 0.93 4.10
N ALA A 238 23.85 2.12 4.12
CA ALA A 238 24.10 3.16 3.12
C ALA A 238 25.54 3.67 3.13
N ARG A 239 26.21 3.66 4.29
CA ARG A 239 27.63 4.03 4.44
C ARG A 239 28.60 2.88 4.13
N GLY A 240 28.11 1.66 3.97
CA GLY A 240 28.94 0.46 3.80
C GLY A 240 29.68 0.06 5.07
N GLU A 241 29.22 0.49 6.24
CA GLU A 241 29.81 0.14 7.53
C GLU A 241 29.24 -1.21 7.99
N ALA A 242 30.14 -2.13 8.39
CA ALA A 242 29.70 -3.33 9.11
C ALA A 242 29.29 -2.91 10.53
N MET A 243 28.09 -3.32 10.96
CA MET A 243 27.64 -3.14 12.35
C MET A 243 28.53 -3.87 13.35
#